data_AF-C5RZI6-F1
#
_entry.id   AF-C5RZI6-F1
#
_cell.length_a   1.000
_cell.length_b   1.000
_cell.length_c   1.000
_cell.angle_alpha   90.00
_cell.angle_beta   90.00
_cell.angle_gamma   90.00
#
_symmetry.space_group_name_H-M   'P 1'
#
loop_
_entity.id
_entity.type
_entity.pdbx_description
1 polymer ?
#
loop_
_entity_poly.entity_id
_entity_poly.type
_entity_poly.pdbx_seq_one_letter_code
_entity_poly.pdbx_strand_id
1 'polypeptide(L)'
;MKKTLMKYVSLALASTLLTSCVSFLDINQNLNHQIPKGFTGVWIEKKPTQQNCYPATDYIEYTMWKINPKKKELSLGASFDANIYHFTGLSNTAFSSKARFVEVIMGELDEGETPQIIYENIEGKIINKNQILINGKKLYRCPKPKF
;
A
#
# COMPACT_ATOMS: atom_id res chain seq x y z
N MET A 1 24.01 44.24 58.30
CA MET A 1 22.71 44.74 57.82
C MET A 1 22.35 44.07 56.50
N LYS A 2 21.05 43.99 56.23
CA LYS A 2 20.34 43.17 55.23
C LYS A 2 20.62 43.52 53.75
N LYS A 3 20.59 42.46 52.91
CA LYS A 3 20.04 42.29 51.54
C LYS A 3 20.70 43.14 50.42
N THR A 4 21.02 42.59 49.24
CA THR A 4 20.03 42.22 48.20
C THR A 4 20.49 41.08 47.29
N LEU A 5 19.50 40.28 46.90
CA LEU A 5 19.48 39.18 45.95
C LEU A 5 19.61 39.68 44.49
N MET A 6 20.41 39.04 43.65
CA MET A 6 20.10 38.95 42.22
C MET A 6 20.63 37.63 41.62
N LYS A 7 19.68 36.78 41.22
CA LYS A 7 19.88 35.56 40.45
C LYS A 7 20.17 35.96 39.00
N TYR A 8 21.17 35.35 38.36
CA TYR A 8 21.04 34.99 36.95
C TYR A 8 21.61 33.60 36.71
N VAL A 9 20.79 32.85 36.01
CA VAL A 9 20.80 31.42 35.72
C VAL A 9 21.23 31.28 34.26
N SER A 10 21.91 30.18 33.95
CA SER A 10 22.10 29.62 32.60
C SER A 10 23.13 30.30 31.69
N LEU A 11 23.86 29.62 30.81
CA LEU A 11 23.69 28.28 30.21
C LEU A 11 25.06 27.80 29.71
N ALA A 12 25.48 26.59 30.07
CA ALA A 12 26.65 25.96 29.46
C ALA A 12 26.27 25.37 28.09
N LEU A 13 26.76 25.97 27.01
CA LEU A 13 26.71 25.37 25.67
C LEU A 13 27.92 24.44 25.52
N ALA A 14 27.75 23.19 25.96
CA ALA A 14 28.66 22.11 25.61
C ALA A 14 28.33 21.61 24.20
N SER A 15 29.06 22.12 23.21
CA SER A 15 29.10 21.62 21.85
C SER A 15 29.77 20.25 21.82
N THR A 16 28.96 19.18 21.81
CA THR A 16 29.39 17.85 21.37
C THR A 16 28.64 17.51 20.08
N LEU A 17 29.18 18.02 18.98
CA LEU A 17 28.93 17.49 17.65
C LEU A 17 29.71 16.17 17.56
N LEU A 18 29.04 15.03 17.78
CA LEU A 18 29.43 13.70 17.29
C LEU A 18 28.37 12.67 17.71
N THR A 19 27.32 12.54 16.89
CA THR A 19 26.61 11.26 16.74
C THR A 19 26.21 11.07 15.29
N SER A 20 27.21 10.84 14.45
CA SER A 20 27.03 10.10 13.20
C SER A 20 26.68 8.66 13.55
N CYS A 21 25.40 8.30 13.39
CA CYS A 21 24.93 6.94 13.09
C CYS A 21 23.42 7.01 12.91
N VAL A 22 22.97 7.41 11.72
CA VAL A 22 21.66 6.96 11.24
C VAL A 22 21.97 5.94 10.15
N SER A 23 21.64 4.71 10.49
CA SER A 23 21.95 3.48 9.78
C SER A 23 21.57 3.56 8.30
N PHE A 24 22.56 3.59 7.43
CA PHE A 24 22.43 3.09 6.06
C PHE A 24 22.37 1.57 6.13
N LEU A 25 21.21 1.02 6.47
CA LEU A 25 20.97 -0.41 6.47
C LEU A 25 19.49 -0.65 6.14
N ASP A 26 19.12 -0.44 4.88
CA ASP A 26 17.90 -1.02 4.32
C ASP A 26 18.02 -1.40 2.83
N ILE A 27 19.25 -1.62 2.36
CA ILE A 27 19.52 -2.10 0.98
C ILE A 27 19.13 -3.59 0.81
N ASN A 28 18.62 -4.27 1.84
CA ASN A 28 18.26 -5.70 1.79
C ASN A 28 16.81 -6.04 2.20
N GLN A 29 15.86 -5.10 2.15
CA GLN A 29 14.48 -5.37 2.57
C GLN A 29 13.61 -6.18 1.58
N ASN A 30 14.12 -6.70 0.46
CA ASN A 30 13.22 -7.16 -0.61
C ASN A 30 12.79 -8.64 -0.58
N LEU A 31 13.34 -9.49 0.30
CA LEU A 31 13.17 -10.95 0.17
C LEU A 31 11.90 -11.53 0.82
N ASN A 32 11.32 -10.92 1.87
CA ASN A 32 10.18 -11.54 2.59
C ASN A 32 9.00 -10.60 2.92
N HIS A 33 9.03 -9.34 2.52
CA HIS A 33 7.92 -8.43 2.80
C HIS A 33 6.69 -8.79 1.96
N GLN A 34 5.56 -8.99 2.63
CA GLN A 34 4.27 -9.27 2.04
C GLN A 34 3.30 -8.17 2.43
N ILE A 35 2.25 -7.99 1.63
CA ILE A 35 1.13 -7.12 2.01
C ILE A 35 0.60 -7.58 3.39
N PRO A 36 0.23 -6.68 4.31
CA PRO A 36 -0.29 -7.11 5.61
C PRO A 36 -1.53 -7.99 5.45
N LYS A 37 -1.61 -9.10 6.21
CA LYS A 37 -2.69 -10.11 6.06
C LYS A 37 -4.11 -9.52 6.16
N GLY A 38 -4.28 -8.42 6.88
CA GLY A 38 -5.57 -7.73 6.99
C GLY A 38 -6.12 -7.20 5.66
N PHE A 39 -5.28 -6.99 4.64
CA PHE A 39 -5.71 -6.62 3.29
C PHE A 39 -6.19 -7.81 2.46
N THR A 40 -5.99 -9.07 2.88
CA THR A 40 -6.40 -10.24 2.10
C THR A 40 -7.88 -10.19 1.76
N GLY A 41 -8.25 -10.36 0.50
CA GLY A 41 -9.65 -10.46 0.07
C GLY A 41 -9.98 -9.69 -1.20
N VAL A 42 -11.27 -9.59 -1.50
CA VAL A 42 -11.81 -8.76 -2.59
C VAL A 42 -12.38 -7.48 -1.99
N TRP A 43 -12.03 -6.34 -2.58
CA TRP A 43 -12.39 -5.01 -2.13
C TRP A 43 -12.94 -4.18 -3.27
N ILE A 44 -14.06 -3.51 -3.06
CA ILE A 44 -14.73 -2.72 -4.11
C ILE A 44 -15.06 -1.32 -3.62
N GLU A 45 -15.14 -0.34 -4.52
CA GLU A 45 -15.54 1.03 -4.14
C GLU A 45 -17.05 1.20 -3.98
N LYS A 46 -17.85 0.24 -4.47
CA LYS A 46 -19.32 0.23 -4.35
C LYS A 46 -19.78 -0.42 -3.03
N LYS A 47 -21.08 -0.32 -2.76
CA LYS A 47 -21.71 -1.06 -1.65
C LYS A 47 -21.48 -2.58 -1.87
N PRO A 48 -20.99 -3.33 -0.86
CA PRO A 48 -20.68 -4.75 -1.00
C PRO A 48 -21.97 -5.57 -1.04
N THR A 49 -22.42 -5.89 -2.25
CA THR A 49 -23.49 -6.84 -2.54
C THR A 49 -22.91 -8.05 -3.26
N GLN A 50 -23.64 -9.17 -3.30
CA GLN A 50 -23.17 -10.36 -4.02
C GLN A 50 -22.94 -10.04 -5.50
N GLN A 51 -23.84 -9.26 -6.13
CA GLN A 51 -23.71 -8.85 -7.53
C GLN A 51 -22.50 -7.95 -7.79
N ASN A 52 -22.18 -7.03 -6.89
CA ASN A 52 -21.02 -6.13 -7.04
C ASN A 52 -19.69 -6.80 -6.66
N CYS A 53 -19.72 -7.90 -5.94
CA CYS A 53 -18.52 -8.62 -5.54
C CYS A 53 -18.19 -9.78 -6.48
N TYR A 54 -19.22 -10.33 -7.10
CA TYR A 54 -19.19 -11.50 -7.97
C TYR A 54 -20.12 -11.24 -9.16
N PRO A 55 -19.77 -10.29 -10.04
CA PRO A 55 -20.53 -10.05 -11.25
C PRO A 55 -20.52 -11.31 -12.13
N ALA A 56 -21.61 -11.52 -12.87
CA ALA A 56 -21.70 -12.65 -13.80
C ALA A 56 -20.85 -12.44 -15.07
N THR A 57 -20.34 -11.23 -15.28
CA THR A 57 -19.52 -10.82 -16.42
C THR A 57 -18.13 -10.43 -15.96
N ASP A 58 -17.14 -10.61 -16.84
CA ASP A 58 -15.77 -10.17 -16.58
C ASP A 58 -15.59 -8.64 -16.67
N TYR A 59 -16.57 -7.94 -17.27
CA TYR A 59 -16.59 -6.48 -17.32
C TYR A 59 -17.14 -5.89 -16.00
N ILE A 60 -16.37 -4.97 -15.42
CA ILE A 60 -16.76 -4.17 -14.26
C ILE A 60 -16.49 -2.69 -14.50
N GLU A 61 -17.46 -1.83 -14.21
CA GLU A 61 -17.35 -0.36 -14.37
C GLU A 61 -16.78 0.34 -13.13
N TYR A 62 -16.25 -0.41 -12.18
CA TYR A 62 -15.77 0.12 -10.91
C TYR A 62 -14.52 -0.59 -10.45
N THR A 63 -13.79 0.07 -9.57
CA THR A 63 -12.56 -0.44 -8.99
C THR A 63 -12.85 -1.67 -8.12
N MET A 64 -12.25 -2.81 -8.48
CA MET A 64 -12.21 -4.02 -7.67
C MET A 64 -10.77 -4.46 -7.48
N TRP A 65 -10.32 -4.58 -6.22
CA TRP A 65 -9.00 -5.10 -5.88
C TRP A 65 -9.12 -6.49 -5.28
N LYS A 66 -8.46 -7.45 -5.89
CA LYS A 66 -8.25 -8.79 -5.32
C LYS A 66 -6.82 -8.87 -4.80
N ILE A 67 -6.68 -8.91 -3.48
CA ILE A 67 -5.40 -8.85 -2.79
C ILE A 67 -5.06 -10.23 -2.23
N ASN A 68 -3.96 -10.82 -2.72
CA ASN A 68 -3.37 -12.02 -2.14
C ASN A 68 -1.96 -11.72 -1.61
N PRO A 69 -1.81 -11.54 -0.29
CA PRO A 69 -0.53 -11.18 0.30
C PRO A 69 0.62 -12.15 0.03
N LYS A 70 0.30 -13.44 -0.13
CA LYS A 70 1.31 -14.47 -0.36
C LYS A 70 2.00 -14.35 -1.71
N LYS A 71 1.33 -13.73 -2.68
CA LYS A 71 1.81 -13.64 -4.06
C LYS A 71 2.39 -12.27 -4.44
N LYS A 72 2.36 -11.27 -3.53
CA LYS A 72 2.64 -9.85 -3.86
C LYS A 72 1.79 -9.33 -5.05
N GLU A 73 0.65 -9.97 -5.30
CA GLU A 73 -0.24 -9.70 -6.42
C GLU A 73 -1.44 -8.86 -5.95
N LEU A 74 -1.76 -7.86 -6.77
CA LEU A 74 -2.92 -7.00 -6.69
C LEU A 74 -3.61 -7.04 -8.05
N SER A 75 -4.71 -7.78 -8.18
CA SER A 75 -5.47 -7.79 -9.44
C SER A 75 -6.55 -6.72 -9.41
N LEU A 76 -6.58 -5.87 -10.43
CA LEU A 76 -7.71 -4.99 -10.72
C LEU A 76 -8.64 -5.74 -11.67
N GLY A 77 -9.92 -5.84 -11.33
CA GLY A 77 -10.85 -6.56 -12.21
C GLY A 77 -10.87 -5.99 -13.64
N ALA A 78 -11.03 -6.92 -14.58
CA ALA A 78 -11.19 -6.78 -16.03
C ALA A 78 -9.97 -6.47 -16.91
N SER A 79 -8.87 -5.83 -16.46
CA SER A 79 -7.83 -5.41 -17.46
C SER A 79 -6.40 -5.23 -16.96
N PHE A 80 -6.12 -5.26 -15.66
CA PHE A 80 -4.78 -4.96 -15.14
C PHE A 80 -4.39 -5.86 -13.97
N ASP A 81 -3.25 -6.52 -14.08
CA ASP A 81 -2.57 -7.11 -12.93
C ASP A 81 -1.44 -6.18 -12.48
N ALA A 82 -1.44 -5.86 -11.19
CA ALA A 82 -0.40 -5.12 -10.53
C ALA A 82 0.44 -6.05 -9.64
N ASN A 83 1.74 -6.06 -9.86
CA ASN A 83 2.70 -6.80 -9.04
C ASN A 83 3.49 -5.82 -8.17
N ILE A 84 3.48 -6.03 -6.86
CA ILE A 84 4.33 -5.25 -5.95
C ILE A 84 5.77 -5.73 -6.11
N TYR A 85 6.64 -4.84 -6.58
CA TYR A 85 8.05 -5.15 -6.79
C TYR A 85 8.96 -4.58 -5.70
N HIS A 86 8.51 -3.58 -4.95
CA HIS A 86 9.26 -2.98 -3.86
C HIS A 86 8.35 -2.33 -2.82
N PHE A 87 8.59 -2.61 -1.53
CA PHE A 87 7.94 -1.91 -0.43
C PHE A 87 8.83 -0.77 0.05
N THR A 88 8.24 0.43 0.16
CA THR A 88 8.90 1.64 0.71
C THR A 88 8.47 1.94 2.15
N GLY A 89 7.43 1.27 2.63
CA GLY A 89 7.00 1.30 4.03
C GLY A 89 6.06 0.13 4.34
N LEU A 90 6.21 -0.48 5.52
CA LEU A 90 5.39 -1.62 5.92
C LEU A 90 5.09 -1.60 7.42
N SER A 91 3.83 -1.86 7.76
CA SER A 91 3.34 -2.07 9.13
C SER A 91 2.18 -3.06 9.11
N ASN A 92 1.66 -3.44 10.28
CA ASN A 92 0.51 -4.36 10.36
C ASN A 92 -0.79 -3.82 9.75
N THR A 93 -0.92 -2.49 9.62
CA THR A 93 -2.16 -1.83 9.17
C THR A 93 -1.97 -0.93 7.95
N ALA A 94 -0.75 -0.76 7.45
CA ALA A 94 -0.49 0.08 6.30
C ALA A 94 0.74 -0.41 5.53
N PHE A 95 0.76 -0.14 4.22
CA PHE A 95 1.93 -0.32 3.37
C PHE A 95 2.04 0.81 2.36
N SER A 96 3.27 1.09 1.94
CA SER A 96 3.60 1.91 0.78
C SER A 96 4.53 1.10 -0.11
N SER A 97 4.28 1.12 -1.41
CA SER A 97 4.98 0.28 -2.36
C SER A 97 5.05 0.91 -3.73
N LYS A 98 6.02 0.47 -4.52
CA LYS A 98 6.03 0.70 -5.96
C LYS A 98 5.53 -0.58 -6.62
N ALA A 99 4.53 -0.44 -7.47
CA ALA A 99 3.86 -1.54 -8.17
C ALA A 99 4.08 -1.43 -9.67
N ARG A 100 4.16 -2.58 -10.31
CA ARG A 100 4.26 -2.73 -11.77
C ARG A 100 2.90 -3.19 -12.28
N PHE A 101 2.23 -2.32 -13.02
CA PHE A 101 0.99 -2.63 -13.73
C PHE A 101 1.34 -3.11 -15.12
N VAL A 102 0.76 -4.24 -15.50
CA VAL A 102 0.81 -4.74 -16.87
C VAL A 102 -0.61 -4.58 -17.42
N GLU A 103 -0.76 -3.71 -18.40
CA GLU A 103 -2.01 -3.60 -19.15
C GLU A 103 -2.18 -4.88 -19.96
N VAL A 104 -3.18 -5.68 -19.59
CA VAL A 104 -3.58 -6.84 -20.39
C VAL A 104 -4.63 -6.32 -21.36
N ILE A 105 -4.17 -5.80 -22.51
CA ILE A 105 -5.08 -5.50 -23.62
C ILE A 105 -5.72 -6.84 -24.00
N MET A 106 -7.02 -6.99 -23.74
CA MET A 106 -7.79 -8.17 -24.17
C MET A 106 -8.01 -8.08 -25.69
N GLY A 107 -6.97 -8.41 -26.41
CA GLY A 107 -6.86 -8.51 -27.86
C GLY A 107 -5.50 -9.14 -28.14
N GLU A 108 -5.40 -9.96 -29.19
CA GLU A 108 -4.11 -10.43 -29.66
C GLU A 108 -3.23 -9.20 -29.88
N LEU A 109 -2.16 -9.06 -29.09
CA LEU A 109 -1.12 -8.07 -29.40
C LEU A 109 -0.69 -8.38 -30.82
N ASP A 110 -0.74 -7.39 -31.72
CA ASP A 110 -0.20 -7.56 -33.06
C ASP A 110 1.26 -8.02 -32.96
N GLU A 111 1.75 -8.84 -33.90
CA GLU A 111 3.14 -9.30 -33.91
C GLU A 111 4.10 -8.09 -33.83
N GLY A 112 4.74 -7.93 -32.67
CA GLY A 112 5.67 -6.83 -32.40
C GLY A 112 5.21 -5.82 -31.35
N GLU A 113 3.96 -5.88 -30.87
CA GLU A 113 3.50 -5.03 -29.77
C GLU A 113 3.95 -5.59 -28.41
N THR A 114 4.61 -4.75 -27.61
CA THR A 114 4.96 -5.06 -26.23
C THR A 114 3.87 -4.55 -25.28
N PRO A 115 3.44 -5.36 -24.28
CA PRO A 115 2.51 -4.88 -23.27
C PRO A 115 3.03 -3.60 -22.62
N GLN A 116 2.15 -2.61 -22.44
CA GLN A 116 2.52 -1.40 -21.71
C GLN A 116 2.75 -1.74 -20.24
N ILE A 117 3.94 -1.36 -19.75
CA ILE A 117 4.32 -1.53 -18.34
C ILE A 117 4.31 -0.16 -17.69
N ILE A 118 3.43 0.02 -16.72
CA ILE A 118 3.31 1.26 -15.95
C ILE A 118 3.80 1.00 -14.53
N TYR A 119 4.59 1.92 -13.98
CA TYR A 119 5.04 1.86 -12.60
C TYR A 119 4.38 2.96 -11.79
N GLU A 120 3.62 2.59 -10.76
CA GLU A 120 2.97 3.56 -9.87
C GLU A 120 3.25 3.27 -8.40
N ASN A 121 3.09 4.30 -7.58
CA ASN A 121 3.11 4.14 -6.13
C ASN A 121 1.70 3.71 -5.66
N ILE A 122 1.66 2.69 -4.80
CA ILE A 122 0.46 2.22 -4.13
C ILE A 122 0.65 2.35 -2.63
N GLU A 123 -0.29 3.02 -2.00
CA GLU A 123 -0.40 3.18 -0.55
C GLU A 123 -1.70 2.53 -0.06
N GLY A 124 -1.58 1.59 0.87
CA GLY A 124 -2.71 0.93 1.50
C GLY A 124 -2.81 1.23 2.99
N LYS A 125 -4.03 1.45 3.49
CA LYS A 125 -4.31 1.59 4.92
C LYS A 125 -5.56 0.81 5.33
N ILE A 126 -5.48 0.02 6.39
CA ILE A 126 -6.63 -0.65 7.03
C ILE A 126 -7.34 0.37 7.92
N ILE A 127 -8.63 0.57 7.68
CA ILE A 127 -9.49 1.39 8.54
C ILE A 127 -10.15 0.51 9.59
N ASN A 128 -10.72 -0.62 9.16
CA ASN A 128 -11.27 -1.66 10.02
C ASN A 128 -11.39 -2.97 9.24
N LYS A 129 -11.95 -4.02 9.85
CA LYS A 129 -12.11 -5.32 9.19
C LYS A 129 -12.89 -5.28 7.87
N ASN A 130 -13.74 -4.29 7.65
CA ASN A 130 -14.63 -4.18 6.48
C ASN A 130 -14.23 -3.05 5.51
N GLN A 131 -13.22 -2.23 5.83
CA GLN A 131 -12.86 -1.05 5.05
C GLN A 131 -11.34 -0.84 4.99
N ILE A 132 -10.85 -0.53 3.79
CA ILE A 132 -9.47 -0.09 3.55
C ILE A 132 -9.46 1.21 2.74
N LEU A 133 -8.31 1.87 2.71
CA LEU A 133 -7.96 2.87 1.72
C LEU A 133 -6.86 2.31 0.82
N ILE A 134 -6.98 2.51 -0.49
CA ILE A 134 -5.90 2.34 -1.47
C ILE A 134 -5.75 3.67 -2.21
N ASN A 135 -4.57 4.28 -2.16
CA ASN A 135 -4.30 5.62 -2.72
C ASN A 135 -5.37 6.66 -2.30
N GLY A 136 -5.76 6.63 -1.03
CA GLY A 136 -6.81 7.50 -0.47
C GLY A 136 -8.25 7.13 -0.83
N LYS A 137 -8.49 6.22 -1.79
CA LYS A 137 -9.83 5.75 -2.17
C LYS A 137 -10.34 4.69 -1.19
N LYS A 138 -11.56 4.88 -0.68
CA LYS A 138 -12.19 3.94 0.26
C LYS A 138 -12.78 2.75 -0.48
N LEU A 139 -12.42 1.55 -0.02
CA LEU A 139 -12.93 0.29 -0.53
C LEU A 139 -13.57 -0.54 0.59
N TYR A 140 -14.58 -1.31 0.23
CA TYR A 140 -15.38 -2.14 1.12
C TYR A 140 -15.10 -3.61 0.86
N ARG A 141 -14.98 -4.38 1.94
CA ARG A 141 -14.72 -5.82 1.86
C ARG A 141 -15.93 -6.54 1.27
N CYS A 142 -15.69 -7.36 0.26
CA CYS A 142 -16.68 -8.30 -0.23
C CYS A 142 -16.91 -9.45 0.76
N PRO A 143 -18.17 -9.89 0.96
CA PRO A 143 -18.45 -11.10 1.71
C PRO A 143 -17.79 -12.29 1.00
N LYS A 144 -17.50 -13.38 1.72
CA LYS A 144 -17.06 -14.61 1.06
C LYS A 144 -18.14 -15.07 0.06
N PRO A 145 -17.76 -15.60 -1.11
CA PRO A 145 -18.73 -16.15 -2.03
C PRO A 145 -19.46 -17.31 -1.34
N LYS A 146 -20.79 -17.31 -1.42
CA LYS A 146 -21.62 -18.46 -1.03
C LYS A 146 -21.71 -19.31 -2.29
N PHE A 147 -20.99 -20.43 -2.31
CA PHE A 147 -21.15 -21.47 -3.32
C PHE A 147 -22.28 -22.40 -2.89
#